data_AF-A0A2H0QQS2-F1
#
_entry.id   AF-A0A2H0QQS2-F1
#
_cell.length_a   1.000
_cell.length_b   1.000
_cell.length_c   1.000
_cell.angle_alpha   90.00
_cell.angle_beta   90.00
_cell.angle_gamma   90.00
#
_symmetry.space_group_name_H-M   'P 1'
#
loop_
_entity.id
_entity.type
_entity.pdbx_description
1 polymer ?
#
loop_
_entity_poly.entity_id
_entity_poly.type
_entity_poly.pdbx_seq_one_letter_code
_entity_poly.pdbx_strand_id
1 'polypeptide(L)'
;MNELLNWLDKKGQELGTHQLVVGCAFFAQQFIHYQKQSCSRLKKEYAKPSFEMDCELLLMTPTEELHVLFMKWLETRQFRKVIPNAHLSLHKLINNIWPAAITTHIPTPLEVLKLQTEGLRVVTVLTKAERVLLPVLTKQHALEFMLHDLEHLYKFEFDPQLKKQQMHLAKFILHSHDLGFFDEFLQDSSFQDKFDYLASDMNTHPMHSLQYMKAFFLEYLLRSEGHERGGFLSPDGEQRYDQLMKELAMQWGWKREAIEALTQLNRRPLNDSECEYLMSSFQG
;
A
#
# COMPACT_ATOMS: atom_id res chain seq x y z
N MET A 1 7.27 -30.14 -2.15
CA MET A 1 6.20 -29.13 -2.01
C MET A 1 5.66 -29.06 -0.59
N ASN A 2 5.12 -30.15 -0.03
CA ASN A 2 4.63 -30.17 1.37
C ASN A 2 5.69 -29.75 2.38
N GLU A 3 6.94 -30.18 2.19
CA GLU A 3 8.07 -29.76 3.04
C GLU A 3 8.29 -28.25 3.05
N LEU A 4 8.22 -27.59 1.88
CA LEU A 4 8.34 -26.13 1.78
C LEU A 4 7.18 -25.40 2.46
N LEU A 5 5.96 -25.93 2.33
CA LEU A 5 4.78 -25.35 3.00
C LEU A 5 4.90 -25.47 4.52
N ASN A 6 5.29 -26.64 5.03
CA ASN A 6 5.51 -26.87 6.46
C ASN A 6 6.68 -26.01 6.99
N TRP A 7 7.76 -25.90 6.22
CA TRP A 7 8.89 -25.05 6.56
C TRP A 7 8.48 -23.58 6.61
N LEU A 8 7.70 -23.10 5.63
CA LEU A 8 7.23 -21.73 5.60
C LEU A 8 6.31 -21.40 6.78
N ASP A 9 5.37 -22.30 7.10
CA ASP A 9 4.50 -22.13 8.28
C ASP A 9 5.33 -22.04 9.57
N LYS A 10 6.29 -22.98 9.76
CA LYS A 10 7.22 -22.95 10.89
C LYS A 10 8.00 -21.64 10.95
N LYS A 11 8.52 -21.14 9.82
CA LYS A 11 9.25 -19.86 9.78
C LYS A 11 8.35 -18.66 10.05
N GLY A 12 7.08 -18.70 9.64
CA GLY A 12 6.09 -17.70 10.01
C GLY A 12 5.86 -17.64 11.52
N GLN A 13 5.78 -18.79 12.19
CA GLN A 13 5.62 -18.87 13.64
C GLN A 13 6.89 -18.43 14.39
N GLU A 14 8.06 -18.81 13.88
CA GLU A 14 9.36 -18.48 14.48
C GLU A 14 9.70 -16.99 14.35
N LEU A 15 9.52 -16.42 13.17
CA LEU A 15 9.95 -15.06 12.85
C LEU A 15 8.85 -14.01 13.07
N GLY A 16 7.58 -14.42 13.10
CA GLY A 16 6.44 -13.51 13.29
C GLY A 16 6.47 -12.34 12.30
N THR A 17 6.68 -11.14 12.81
CA THR A 17 6.73 -9.88 12.03
C THR A 17 8.14 -9.41 11.70
N HIS A 18 9.16 -10.26 11.86
CA HIS A 18 10.56 -9.92 11.53
C HIS A 18 10.79 -9.91 10.01
N GLN A 19 11.60 -8.98 9.47
CA GLN A 19 11.84 -8.78 8.03
C GLN A 19 12.34 -10.03 7.27
N LEU A 20 13.03 -10.95 7.95
CA LEU A 20 13.44 -12.22 7.34
C LEU A 20 12.27 -13.12 6.94
N VAL A 21 11.09 -12.98 7.57
CA VAL A 21 9.90 -13.76 7.19
C VAL A 21 9.44 -13.44 5.78
N VAL A 22 9.64 -12.20 5.32
CA VAL A 22 9.34 -11.76 3.95
C VAL A 22 10.22 -12.49 2.95
N GLY A 23 11.52 -12.62 3.26
CA GLY A 23 12.45 -13.43 2.46
C GLY A 23 12.04 -14.91 2.43
N CYS A 24 11.76 -15.50 3.59
CA CYS A 24 11.30 -16.89 3.68
C CYS A 24 10.06 -17.14 2.81
N ALA A 25 9.05 -16.28 2.95
CA ALA A 25 7.83 -16.35 2.16
C ALA A 25 8.09 -16.15 0.67
N PHE A 26 8.90 -15.18 0.28
CA PHE A 26 9.20 -14.91 -1.11
C PHE A 26 9.84 -16.12 -1.79
N PHE A 27 10.94 -16.65 -1.23
CA PHE A 27 11.65 -17.76 -1.89
C PHE A 27 10.87 -19.06 -1.85
N ALA A 28 10.26 -19.41 -0.71
CA ALA A 28 9.44 -20.61 -0.62
C ALA A 28 8.27 -20.56 -1.61
N GLN A 29 7.56 -19.43 -1.71
CA GLN A 29 6.44 -19.31 -2.62
C GLN A 29 6.88 -19.23 -4.09
N GLN A 30 8.03 -18.62 -4.41
CA GLN A 30 8.62 -18.70 -5.76
C GLN A 30 8.86 -20.15 -6.18
N PHE A 31 9.38 -20.98 -5.28
CA PHE A 31 9.60 -22.41 -5.52
C PHE A 31 8.29 -23.20 -5.60
N ILE A 32 7.32 -22.92 -4.74
CA ILE A 32 6.01 -23.58 -4.76
C ILE A 32 5.26 -23.30 -6.06
N HIS A 33 5.17 -22.03 -6.50
CA HIS A 33 4.36 -21.65 -7.66
C HIS A 33 5.04 -21.93 -9.01
N TYR A 34 6.36 -21.76 -9.10
CA TYR A 34 7.06 -21.79 -10.39
C TYR A 34 8.05 -22.94 -10.55
N GLN A 35 8.36 -23.66 -9.47
CA GLN A 35 9.22 -24.85 -9.49
C GLN A 35 10.55 -24.59 -10.21
N LYS A 36 10.87 -25.39 -11.25
CA LYS A 36 12.07 -25.27 -12.09
C LYS A 36 12.18 -23.94 -12.85
N GLN A 37 11.09 -23.19 -12.95
CA GLN A 37 11.01 -21.90 -13.63
C GLN A 37 11.00 -20.72 -12.64
N SER A 38 11.31 -20.94 -11.36
CA SER A 38 11.29 -19.91 -10.32
C SER A 38 12.28 -18.77 -10.56
N CYS A 39 13.46 -19.09 -11.10
CA CYS A 39 14.48 -18.08 -11.38
C CYS A 39 15.45 -18.50 -12.48
N SER A 40 16.16 -17.51 -13.02
CA SER A 40 17.32 -17.65 -13.87
C SER A 40 18.51 -16.92 -13.26
N ARG A 41 19.72 -17.19 -13.75
CA ARG A 41 20.92 -16.41 -13.38
C ARG A 41 20.86 -15.03 -14.05
N LEU A 42 21.29 -13.99 -13.34
CA LEU A 42 21.38 -12.63 -13.90
C LEU A 42 22.51 -12.48 -14.93
N LYS A 43 23.63 -13.15 -14.70
CA LYS A 43 24.82 -13.09 -15.55
C LYS A 43 25.35 -14.48 -15.85
N LYS A 44 26.12 -14.63 -16.92
CA LYS A 44 26.58 -15.93 -17.42
C LYS A 44 27.57 -16.60 -16.46
N GLU A 45 28.37 -15.79 -15.77
CA GLU A 45 29.35 -16.21 -14.76
C GLU A 45 28.73 -16.75 -13.48
N TYR A 46 27.47 -16.41 -13.18
CA TYR A 46 26.79 -16.95 -12.01
C TYR A 46 26.34 -18.40 -12.24
N ALA A 47 26.38 -19.18 -11.15
CA ALA A 47 25.92 -20.55 -11.14
C ALA A 47 24.46 -20.63 -11.63
N LYS A 48 24.17 -21.63 -12.47
CA LYS A 48 22.80 -21.86 -12.94
C LYS A 48 21.94 -22.31 -11.73
N PRO A 49 20.78 -21.70 -11.48
CA PRO A 49 19.88 -22.15 -10.43
C PRO A 49 19.44 -23.59 -10.64
N SER A 50 19.25 -24.32 -9.54
CA SER A 50 18.81 -25.71 -9.53
C SER A 50 17.69 -25.81 -8.51
N PHE A 51 16.47 -26.09 -8.96
CA PHE A 51 15.30 -26.10 -8.09
C PHE A 51 15.48 -27.05 -6.90
N GLU A 52 15.94 -28.27 -7.16
CA GLU A 52 16.12 -29.29 -6.14
C GLU A 52 17.18 -28.87 -5.11
N MET A 53 18.35 -28.41 -5.57
CA MET A 53 19.43 -27.97 -4.67
C MET A 53 19.07 -26.69 -3.90
N ASP A 54 18.36 -25.77 -4.52
CA ASP A 54 17.96 -24.51 -3.89
C ASP A 54 16.87 -24.72 -2.84
N CYS A 55 15.95 -25.66 -3.09
CA CYS A 55 14.97 -26.07 -2.09
C CYS A 55 15.65 -26.74 -0.89
N GLU A 56 16.55 -27.70 -1.15
CA GLU A 56 17.31 -28.37 -0.09
C GLU A 56 18.12 -27.36 0.72
N LEU A 57 18.83 -26.45 0.05
CA LEU A 57 19.59 -25.39 0.70
C LEU A 57 18.68 -24.52 1.57
N LEU A 58 17.54 -24.04 1.07
CA LEU A 58 16.59 -23.24 1.84
C LEU A 58 16.10 -23.96 3.11
N LEU A 59 15.77 -25.25 2.99
CA LEU A 59 15.24 -26.06 4.08
C LEU A 59 16.29 -26.32 5.16
N MET A 60 17.56 -26.48 4.76
CA MET A 60 18.67 -26.84 5.64
C MET A 60 19.41 -25.64 6.23
N THR A 61 19.31 -24.45 5.64
CA THR A 61 19.97 -23.24 6.14
C THR A 61 19.37 -22.79 7.48
N PRO A 62 20.20 -22.65 8.54
CA PRO A 62 19.77 -22.09 9.82
C PRO A 62 19.25 -20.66 9.71
N THR A 63 18.37 -20.24 10.62
CA THR A 63 17.70 -18.93 10.55
C THR A 63 18.69 -17.76 10.50
N GLU A 64 19.75 -17.86 11.28
CA GLU A 64 20.84 -16.88 11.39
C GLU A 64 21.64 -16.72 10.09
N GLU A 65 21.62 -17.73 9.20
CA GLU A 65 22.32 -17.71 7.92
C GLU A 65 21.40 -17.34 6.74
N LEU A 66 20.07 -17.30 6.95
CA LEU A 66 19.10 -17.01 5.89
C LEU A 66 19.31 -15.64 5.25
N HIS A 67 19.71 -14.62 6.04
CA HIS A 67 20.00 -13.29 5.49
C HIS A 67 21.06 -13.37 4.39
N VAL A 68 22.19 -14.02 4.67
CA VAL A 68 23.32 -14.17 3.72
C VAL A 68 22.88 -14.93 2.48
N LEU A 69 22.12 -16.01 2.66
CA LEU A 69 21.57 -16.79 1.54
C LEU A 69 20.66 -15.94 0.64
N PHE A 70 19.72 -15.21 1.26
CA PHE A 70 18.75 -14.38 0.55
C PHE A 70 19.43 -13.26 -0.23
N MET A 71 20.41 -12.58 0.38
CA MET A 71 21.17 -11.52 -0.29
C MET A 71 21.90 -12.04 -1.51
N LYS A 72 22.62 -13.16 -1.36
CA LYS A 72 23.30 -13.82 -2.49
C LYS A 72 22.32 -14.16 -3.61
N TRP A 73 21.13 -14.66 -3.29
CA TRP A 73 20.13 -15.00 -4.28
C TRP A 73 19.57 -13.78 -5.01
N LEU A 74 19.27 -12.70 -4.29
CA LEU A 74 18.79 -11.46 -4.91
C LEU A 74 19.85 -10.83 -5.83
N GLU A 75 21.12 -10.88 -5.45
CA GLU A 75 22.23 -10.31 -6.24
C GLU A 75 22.60 -11.13 -7.49
N THR A 76 22.28 -12.42 -7.51
CA THR A 76 22.75 -13.33 -8.58
C THR A 76 21.63 -13.88 -9.47
N ARG A 77 20.36 -13.65 -9.12
CA ARG A 77 19.22 -14.30 -9.79
C ARG A 77 18.12 -13.33 -10.19
N GLN A 78 17.47 -13.64 -11.31
CA GLN A 78 16.24 -13.01 -11.76
C GLN A 78 15.07 -13.94 -11.46
N PHE A 79 14.12 -13.48 -10.65
CA PHE A 79 12.96 -14.27 -10.25
C PHE A 79 11.79 -14.07 -11.21
N ARG A 80 11.03 -15.14 -11.42
CA ARG A 80 9.91 -15.14 -12.37
C ARG A 80 8.79 -14.23 -11.89
N LYS A 81 8.27 -13.42 -12.84
CA LYS A 81 7.19 -12.45 -12.61
C LYS A 81 7.48 -11.43 -11.50
N VAL A 82 8.76 -11.20 -11.18
CA VAL A 82 9.17 -10.17 -10.22
C VAL A 82 9.70 -8.98 -11.01
N ILE A 83 9.02 -7.84 -10.88
CA ILE A 83 9.47 -6.60 -11.52
C ILE A 83 10.63 -5.96 -10.74
N PRO A 84 11.44 -5.10 -11.37
CA PRO A 84 12.62 -4.50 -10.72
C PRO A 84 12.31 -3.75 -9.41
N ASN A 85 11.18 -3.04 -9.35
CA ASN A 85 10.79 -2.26 -8.17
C ASN A 85 10.53 -3.17 -6.96
N ALA A 86 9.75 -4.24 -7.14
CA ALA A 86 9.47 -5.21 -6.09
C ALA A 86 10.75 -5.95 -5.64
N HIS A 87 11.63 -6.28 -6.59
CA HIS A 87 12.93 -6.89 -6.30
C HIS A 87 13.81 -5.97 -5.43
N LEU A 88 13.90 -4.68 -5.79
CA LEU A 88 14.67 -3.71 -5.02
C LEU A 88 14.05 -3.49 -3.63
N SER A 89 12.73 -3.37 -3.53
CA SER A 89 12.03 -3.29 -2.24
C SER A 89 12.34 -4.47 -1.34
N LEU A 90 12.28 -5.70 -1.87
CA LEU A 90 12.60 -6.90 -1.10
C LEU A 90 14.03 -6.87 -0.58
N HIS A 91 14.99 -6.50 -1.43
CA HIS A 91 16.38 -6.34 -1.05
C HIS A 91 16.57 -5.27 0.04
N LYS A 92 15.92 -4.10 -0.08
CA LYS A 92 16.03 -3.01 0.89
C LYS A 92 15.35 -3.35 2.21
N LEU A 93 14.21 -4.02 2.17
CA LEU A 93 13.45 -4.44 3.35
C LEU A 93 14.20 -5.50 4.16
N ILE A 94 14.75 -6.53 3.51
CA ILE A 94 15.53 -7.59 4.20
C ILE A 94 16.78 -7.00 4.89
N ASN A 95 17.39 -5.96 4.30
CA ASN A 95 18.50 -5.23 4.92
C ASN A 95 18.09 -4.16 5.92
N ASN A 96 16.80 -4.04 6.25
CA ASN A 96 16.27 -3.02 7.15
C ASN A 96 16.61 -1.58 6.72
N ILE A 97 16.72 -1.34 5.40
CA ILE A 97 16.96 -0.02 4.82
C ILE A 97 15.64 0.70 4.56
N TRP A 98 14.63 -0.04 4.08
CA TRP A 98 13.29 0.47 3.83
C TRP A 98 12.32 -0.18 4.82
N PRO A 99 11.91 0.54 5.89
CA PRO A 99 11.06 -0.02 6.92
C PRO A 99 9.65 -0.29 6.38
N ALA A 100 9.03 -1.35 6.86
CA ALA A 100 7.65 -1.70 6.54
C ALA A 100 6.97 -2.35 7.75
N ALA A 101 5.66 -2.21 7.83
CA ALA A 101 4.83 -2.96 8.75
C ALA A 101 4.57 -4.36 8.17
N ILE A 102 5.18 -5.38 8.76
CA ILE A 102 5.02 -6.76 8.32
C ILE A 102 3.84 -7.37 9.06
N THR A 103 2.84 -7.84 8.31
CA THR A 103 1.61 -8.43 8.88
C THR A 103 1.42 -9.87 8.40
N THR A 104 0.85 -10.72 9.25
CA THR A 104 0.47 -12.11 8.90
C THR A 104 -1.01 -12.26 8.59
N HIS A 105 -1.71 -11.13 8.44
CA HIS A 105 -3.13 -11.02 8.10
C HIS A 105 -3.31 -9.81 7.18
N ILE A 106 -4.46 -9.75 6.50
CA ILE A 106 -4.83 -8.58 5.68
C ILE A 106 -5.34 -7.51 6.64
N PRO A 107 -4.66 -6.36 6.79
CA PRO A 107 -5.14 -5.29 7.66
C PRO A 107 -6.43 -4.67 7.11
N THR A 108 -7.24 -4.16 8.02
CA THR A 108 -8.38 -3.30 7.70
C THR A 108 -7.91 -1.97 7.10
N PRO A 109 -8.77 -1.26 6.35
CA PRO A 109 -8.45 0.07 5.82
C PRO A 109 -7.97 1.06 6.88
N LEU A 110 -8.59 1.06 8.06
CA LEU A 110 -8.20 1.96 9.15
C LEU A 110 -6.84 1.59 9.77
N GLU A 111 -6.49 0.30 9.85
CA GLU A 111 -5.15 -0.13 10.27
C GLU A 111 -4.09 0.33 9.25
N VAL A 112 -4.37 0.20 7.95
CA VAL A 112 -3.50 0.72 6.90
C VAL A 112 -3.33 2.22 7.05
N LEU A 113 -4.42 2.98 7.18
CA LEU A 113 -4.37 4.43 7.36
C LEU A 113 -3.51 4.84 8.56
N LYS A 114 -3.65 4.16 9.71
CA LYS A 114 -2.82 4.41 10.91
C LYS A 114 -1.34 4.19 10.62
N LEU A 115 -0.97 3.05 10.02
CA LEU A 115 0.42 2.75 9.65
C LEU A 115 0.99 3.78 8.66
N GLN A 116 0.17 4.28 7.73
CA GLN A 116 0.58 5.35 6.81
C GLN A 116 0.94 6.65 7.54
N THR A 117 0.24 6.99 8.62
CA THR A 117 0.57 8.18 9.43
C THR A 117 1.94 8.08 10.11
N GLU A 118 2.38 6.86 10.38
CA GLU A 118 3.68 6.53 10.98
C GLU A 118 4.79 6.42 9.94
N GLY A 119 4.46 6.57 8.65
CA GLY A 119 5.42 6.47 7.56
C GLY A 119 5.80 5.03 7.25
N LEU A 120 4.85 4.10 7.41
CA LEU A 120 5.01 2.68 7.10
C LEU A 120 4.09 2.25 5.96
N ARG A 121 4.61 1.38 5.09
CA ARG A 121 3.80 0.58 4.16
C ARG A 121 3.63 -0.82 4.70
N VAL A 122 2.51 -1.44 4.38
CA VAL A 122 2.23 -2.81 4.78
C VAL A 122 2.92 -3.76 3.80
N VAL A 123 3.53 -4.81 4.32
CA VAL A 123 3.92 -6.00 3.55
C VAL A 123 3.27 -7.22 4.18
N THR A 124 2.26 -7.75 3.50
CA THR A 124 1.48 -8.88 4.00
C THR A 124 2.18 -10.19 3.68
N VAL A 125 2.47 -10.97 4.72
CA VAL A 125 3.18 -12.24 4.64
C VAL A 125 2.29 -13.38 5.14
N LEU A 126 1.60 -14.04 4.21
CA LEU A 126 0.81 -15.23 4.51
C LEU A 126 1.69 -16.47 4.42
N THR A 127 1.95 -17.12 5.55
CA THR A 127 2.82 -18.31 5.65
C THR A 127 2.06 -19.62 5.79
N LYS A 128 0.81 -19.58 6.27
CA LYS A 128 0.00 -20.77 6.48
C LYS A 128 -0.28 -21.48 5.16
N ALA A 129 -0.02 -22.79 5.13
CA ALA A 129 -0.14 -23.60 3.92
C ALA A 129 -1.52 -23.49 3.25
N GLU A 130 -2.58 -23.42 4.06
CA GLU A 130 -3.98 -23.28 3.62
C GLU A 130 -4.28 -21.94 2.91
N ARG A 131 -3.46 -20.90 3.13
CA ARG A 131 -3.66 -19.57 2.56
C ARG A 131 -2.73 -19.25 1.40
N VAL A 132 -1.51 -19.80 1.40
CA VAL A 132 -0.47 -19.50 0.40
C VAL A 132 -0.95 -19.72 -1.04
N LEU A 133 -1.71 -20.80 -1.27
CA LEU A 133 -2.16 -21.20 -2.61
C LEU A 133 -3.51 -20.61 -3.02
N LEU A 134 -4.22 -19.93 -2.11
CA LEU A 134 -5.56 -19.41 -2.36
C LEU A 134 -5.51 -17.94 -2.79
N PRO A 135 -6.52 -17.47 -3.55
CA PRO A 135 -6.67 -16.05 -3.87
C PRO A 135 -6.68 -15.16 -2.61
N VAL A 136 -6.09 -13.97 -2.78
CA VAL A 136 -6.01 -12.93 -1.75
C VAL A 136 -6.54 -11.64 -2.37
N LEU A 137 -7.75 -11.25 -1.98
CA LEU A 137 -8.49 -10.16 -2.61
C LEU A 137 -8.54 -10.32 -4.14
N THR A 138 -7.96 -9.38 -4.89
CA THR A 138 -7.92 -9.38 -6.36
C THR A 138 -6.70 -10.10 -6.94
N LYS A 139 -5.83 -10.70 -6.11
CA LYS A 139 -4.60 -11.38 -6.52
C LYS A 139 -4.77 -12.89 -6.53
N GLN A 140 -4.08 -13.56 -7.45
CA GLN A 140 -4.26 -15.00 -7.67
C GLN A 140 -3.84 -15.83 -6.46
N HIS A 141 -2.81 -15.37 -5.73
CA HIS A 141 -2.27 -16.05 -4.56
C HIS A 141 -1.41 -15.10 -3.68
N ALA A 142 -0.93 -15.60 -2.55
CA ALA A 142 -0.19 -14.81 -1.56
C ALA A 142 1.09 -14.14 -2.12
N LEU A 143 1.86 -14.83 -2.96
CA LEU A 143 3.08 -14.24 -3.55
C LEU A 143 2.77 -13.04 -4.44
N GLU A 144 1.71 -13.08 -5.27
CA GLU A 144 1.32 -11.92 -6.09
C GLU A 144 0.83 -10.75 -5.22
N PHE A 145 0.20 -11.05 -4.09
CA PHE A 145 -0.22 -10.04 -3.12
C PHE A 145 0.98 -9.36 -2.43
N MET A 146 1.93 -10.15 -1.93
CA MET A 146 3.14 -9.62 -1.31
C MET A 146 4.01 -8.84 -2.30
N LEU A 147 4.10 -9.28 -3.56
CA LEU A 147 4.80 -8.54 -4.61
C LEU A 147 4.17 -7.17 -4.86
N HIS A 148 2.84 -7.11 -4.88
CA HIS A 148 2.11 -5.85 -4.98
C HIS A 148 2.41 -4.92 -3.79
N ASP A 149 2.39 -5.42 -2.56
CA ASP A 149 2.78 -4.65 -1.37
C ASP A 149 4.23 -4.11 -1.45
N LEU A 150 5.17 -4.92 -1.96
CA LEU A 150 6.55 -4.49 -2.19
C LEU A 150 6.67 -3.39 -3.26
N GLU A 151 5.80 -3.38 -4.28
CA GLU A 151 5.73 -2.28 -5.24
C GLU A 151 5.26 -0.97 -4.60
N HIS A 152 4.31 -1.05 -3.66
CA HIS A 152 3.87 0.11 -2.87
C HIS A 152 5.00 0.63 -1.99
N LEU A 153 5.72 -0.26 -1.31
CA LEU A 153 6.90 0.11 -0.53
C LEU A 153 7.95 0.85 -1.38
N TYR A 154 8.19 0.39 -2.61
CA TYR A 154 9.12 1.07 -3.54
C TYR A 154 8.67 2.50 -3.79
N LYS A 155 7.43 2.69 -4.24
CA LYS A 155 6.92 4.02 -4.60
C LYS A 155 6.92 4.98 -3.42
N PHE A 156 6.73 4.46 -2.22
CA PHE A 156 6.73 5.24 -1.00
C PHE A 156 8.13 5.65 -0.54
N GLU A 157 9.11 4.74 -0.57
CA GLU A 157 10.46 5.01 -0.06
C GLU A 157 11.37 5.68 -1.08
N PHE A 158 11.04 5.59 -2.38
CA PHE A 158 11.89 6.11 -3.45
C PHE A 158 11.91 7.65 -3.52
N ASP A 159 10.80 8.32 -3.18
CA ASP A 159 10.69 9.78 -3.18
C ASP A 159 10.38 10.30 -1.76
N PRO A 160 11.39 10.82 -1.02
CA PRO A 160 11.20 11.31 0.34
C PRO A 160 10.23 12.49 0.46
N GLN A 161 10.13 13.34 -0.57
CA GLN A 161 9.22 14.48 -0.55
C GLN A 161 7.78 14.00 -0.69
N LEU A 162 7.53 13.12 -1.66
CA LEU A 162 6.22 12.53 -1.86
C LEU A 162 5.79 11.68 -0.65
N LYS A 163 6.73 10.93 -0.04
CA LYS A 163 6.52 10.22 1.23
C LYS A 163 5.97 11.13 2.31
N LYS A 164 6.64 12.26 2.55
CA LYS A 164 6.24 13.26 3.57
C LYS A 164 4.82 13.76 3.30
N GLN A 165 4.49 14.05 2.05
CA GLN A 165 3.17 14.55 1.68
C GLN A 165 2.07 13.50 1.89
N GLN A 166 2.32 12.24 1.49
CA GLN A 166 1.38 11.14 1.72
C GLN A 166 1.15 10.90 3.22
N MET A 167 2.20 10.96 4.05
CA MET A 167 2.08 10.84 5.51
C MET A 167 1.20 11.95 6.11
N HIS A 168 1.36 13.20 5.67
CA HIS A 168 0.54 14.29 6.17
C HIS A 168 -0.92 14.19 5.74
N LEU A 169 -1.18 13.79 4.48
CA LEU A 169 -2.54 13.51 4.05
C LEU A 169 -3.18 12.39 4.90
N ALA A 170 -2.46 11.30 5.16
CA ALA A 170 -2.95 10.21 6.01
C ALA A 170 -3.28 10.71 7.43
N LYS A 171 -2.42 11.56 8.02
CA LYS A 171 -2.66 12.18 9.32
C LYS A 171 -3.90 13.06 9.33
N PHE A 172 -4.10 13.87 8.28
CA PHE A 172 -5.27 14.72 8.14
C PHE A 172 -6.56 13.91 8.06
N ILE A 173 -6.59 12.86 7.23
CA ILE A 173 -7.76 11.97 7.12
C ILE A 173 -8.04 11.26 8.44
N LEU A 174 -7.02 10.69 9.09
CA LEU A 174 -7.18 9.99 10.37
C LEU A 174 -7.67 10.95 11.46
N HIS A 175 -7.11 12.16 11.53
CA HIS A 175 -7.54 13.17 12.49
C HIS A 175 -9.00 13.57 12.30
N SER A 176 -9.46 13.74 11.05
CA SER A 176 -10.86 14.03 10.76
C SER A 176 -11.79 12.86 11.10
N HIS A 177 -11.34 11.63 10.86
CA HIS A 177 -12.05 10.43 11.30
C HIS A 177 -12.19 10.37 12.82
N ASP A 178 -11.12 10.58 13.57
CA ASP A 178 -11.13 10.49 15.03
C ASP A 178 -11.96 11.60 15.71
N LEU A 179 -12.18 12.73 15.02
CA LEU A 179 -13.08 13.79 15.45
C LEU A 179 -14.54 13.58 15.02
N GLY A 180 -14.86 12.45 14.39
CA GLY A 180 -16.21 12.10 13.96
C GLY A 180 -16.71 12.86 12.73
N PHE A 181 -15.82 13.54 11.98
CA PHE A 181 -16.21 14.29 10.79
C PHE A 181 -16.91 13.41 9.74
N PHE A 182 -16.50 12.13 9.65
CA PHE A 182 -17.05 11.20 8.68
C PHE A 182 -18.27 10.40 9.19
N ASP A 183 -18.67 10.52 10.47
CA ASP A 183 -19.62 9.61 11.11
C ASP A 183 -21.00 9.53 10.44
N GLU A 184 -21.53 10.69 10.02
CA GLU A 184 -22.80 10.77 9.29
C GLU A 184 -22.68 10.07 7.92
N PHE A 185 -21.59 10.34 7.21
CA PHE A 185 -21.39 9.86 5.84
C PHE A 185 -21.10 8.35 5.80
N LEU A 186 -20.42 7.82 6.81
CA LEU A 186 -20.12 6.39 6.92
C LEU A 186 -21.36 5.52 7.14
N GLN A 187 -22.54 6.11 7.39
CA GLN A 187 -23.82 5.38 7.39
C GLN A 187 -24.29 5.04 5.96
N ASP A 188 -23.80 5.74 4.94
CA ASP A 188 -24.04 5.40 3.53
C ASP A 188 -22.99 4.37 3.06
N SER A 189 -23.44 3.17 2.70
CA SER A 189 -22.52 2.07 2.32
C SER A 189 -21.65 2.42 1.12
N SER A 190 -22.16 3.20 0.15
CA SER A 190 -21.36 3.61 -1.01
C SER A 190 -20.27 4.63 -0.64
N PHE A 191 -20.50 5.47 0.36
CA PHE A 191 -19.49 6.36 0.90
C PHE A 191 -18.46 5.57 1.71
N GLN A 192 -18.92 4.65 2.56
CA GLN A 192 -18.06 3.76 3.35
C GLN A 192 -17.08 2.98 2.47
N ASP A 193 -17.56 2.32 1.41
CA ASP A 193 -16.70 1.56 0.49
C ASP A 193 -15.58 2.42 -0.14
N LYS A 194 -15.89 3.69 -0.46
CA LYS A 194 -14.92 4.61 -1.06
C LYS A 194 -13.98 5.21 -0.01
N PHE A 195 -14.47 5.44 1.20
CA PHE A 195 -13.61 5.82 2.32
C PHE A 195 -12.63 4.70 2.65
N ASP A 196 -13.08 3.45 2.70
CA ASP A 196 -12.24 2.27 2.90
C ASP A 196 -11.21 2.11 1.77
N TYR A 197 -11.61 2.36 0.52
CA TYR A 197 -10.67 2.42 -0.59
C TYR A 197 -9.61 3.51 -0.39
N LEU A 198 -10.02 4.75 -0.08
CA LEU A 198 -9.09 5.86 0.19
C LEU A 198 -8.13 5.55 1.35
N ALA A 199 -8.64 4.98 2.44
CA ALA A 199 -7.87 4.68 3.65
C ALA A 199 -6.85 3.54 3.43
N SER A 200 -7.19 2.57 2.56
CA SER A 200 -6.31 1.45 2.22
C SER A 200 -5.38 1.72 1.02
N ASP A 201 -5.58 2.81 0.27
CA ASP A 201 -4.78 3.12 -0.91
C ASP A 201 -3.35 3.52 -0.54
N MET A 202 -2.39 2.68 -0.94
CA MET A 202 -0.98 2.87 -0.67
C MET A 202 -0.19 3.55 -1.79
N ASN A 203 -0.83 3.84 -2.94
CA ASN A 203 -0.14 4.28 -4.17
C ASN A 203 -0.31 5.76 -4.50
N THR A 204 -1.29 6.43 -3.89
CA THR A 204 -1.86 7.60 -4.53
C THR A 204 -1.17 8.91 -4.15
N HIS A 205 -0.83 9.68 -5.18
CA HIS A 205 -0.32 11.04 -5.03
C HIS A 205 -1.35 11.89 -4.27
N PRO A 206 -0.94 12.73 -3.29
CA PRO A 206 -1.87 13.45 -2.41
C PRO A 206 -2.99 14.20 -3.16
N MET A 207 -2.65 14.81 -4.30
CA MET A 207 -3.64 15.48 -5.17
C MET A 207 -4.73 14.53 -5.68
N HIS A 208 -4.36 13.33 -6.13
CA HIS A 208 -5.32 12.35 -6.62
C HIS A 208 -6.23 11.83 -5.50
N SER A 209 -5.67 11.59 -4.31
CA SER A 209 -6.45 11.22 -3.13
C SER A 209 -7.44 12.31 -2.74
N LEU A 210 -7.02 13.58 -2.78
CA LEU A 210 -7.87 14.73 -2.51
C LEU A 210 -8.99 14.88 -3.55
N GLN A 211 -8.68 14.70 -4.84
CA GLN A 211 -9.66 14.69 -5.92
C GLN A 211 -10.68 13.56 -5.76
N TYR A 212 -10.20 12.36 -5.42
CA TYR A 212 -11.04 11.20 -5.17
C TYR A 212 -11.96 11.42 -3.97
N MET A 213 -11.43 11.96 -2.87
CA MET A 213 -12.21 12.34 -1.70
C MET A 213 -13.31 13.33 -2.03
N LYS A 214 -12.95 14.41 -2.71
CA LYS A 214 -13.89 15.41 -3.21
C LYS A 214 -14.99 14.81 -4.08
N ALA A 215 -14.65 13.84 -4.93
CA ALA A 215 -15.62 13.20 -5.82
C ALA A 215 -16.64 12.37 -5.03
N PHE A 216 -16.22 11.60 -4.03
CA PHE A 216 -17.19 10.78 -3.29
C PHE A 216 -18.07 11.56 -2.32
N PHE A 217 -17.62 12.71 -1.82
CA PHE A 217 -18.49 13.67 -1.12
C PHE A 217 -19.57 14.24 -2.05
N LEU A 218 -19.18 14.64 -3.27
CA LEU A 218 -20.13 15.13 -4.28
C LEU A 218 -21.16 14.06 -4.61
N GLU A 219 -20.72 12.82 -4.83
CA GLU A 219 -21.61 11.71 -5.11
C GLU A 219 -22.59 11.41 -3.96
N TYR A 220 -22.15 11.54 -2.70
CA TYR A 220 -23.03 11.40 -1.53
C TYR A 220 -24.12 12.46 -1.53
N LEU A 221 -23.74 13.73 -1.73
CA LEU A 221 -24.71 14.83 -1.75
C LEU A 221 -25.71 14.69 -2.90
N LEU A 222 -25.26 14.32 -4.10
CA LEU A 222 -26.15 14.05 -5.24
C LEU A 222 -27.19 12.97 -4.89
N ARG A 223 -26.76 11.87 -4.25
CA ARG A 223 -27.69 10.82 -3.80
C ARG A 223 -28.67 11.33 -2.73
N SER A 224 -28.19 12.15 -1.79
CA SER A 224 -29.04 12.70 -0.72
C SER A 224 -30.13 13.64 -1.25
N GLU A 225 -29.88 14.30 -2.38
CA GLU A 225 -30.85 15.14 -3.10
C GLU A 225 -31.73 14.35 -4.09
N GLY A 226 -31.51 13.03 -4.22
CA GLY A 226 -32.25 12.17 -5.14
C GLY A 226 -31.83 12.30 -6.61
N HIS A 227 -30.64 12.84 -6.87
CA HIS A 227 -30.08 12.96 -8.22
C HIS A 227 -29.33 11.69 -8.65
N GLU A 228 -29.34 11.42 -9.96
CA GLU A 228 -28.54 10.34 -10.56
C GLU A 228 -27.04 10.67 -10.59
N ARG A 229 -26.21 9.65 -10.80
CA ARG A 229 -24.76 9.85 -10.98
C ARG A 229 -24.50 10.74 -12.20
N GLY A 230 -23.67 11.77 -12.01
CA GLY A 230 -23.35 12.75 -13.06
C GLY A 230 -24.36 13.89 -13.18
N GLY A 231 -25.36 13.95 -12.30
CA GLY A 231 -26.22 15.14 -12.13
C GLY A 231 -25.48 16.33 -11.54
N PHE A 232 -26.20 17.44 -11.40
CA PHE A 232 -25.73 18.66 -10.74
C PHE A 232 -26.38 18.76 -9.36
N LEU A 233 -25.64 19.30 -8.39
CA LEU A 233 -26.22 19.63 -7.09
C LEU A 233 -27.18 20.82 -7.24
N SER A 234 -28.16 20.89 -6.34
CA SER A 234 -28.92 22.12 -6.14
C SER A 234 -28.00 23.27 -5.66
N PRO A 235 -28.41 24.55 -5.74
CA PRO A 235 -27.63 25.65 -5.17
C PRO A 235 -27.31 25.46 -3.67
N ASP A 236 -28.27 24.90 -2.91
CA ASP A 236 -28.08 24.59 -1.49
C ASP A 236 -27.07 23.43 -1.31
N GLY A 237 -27.14 22.42 -2.18
CA GLY A 237 -26.18 21.32 -2.23
C GLY A 237 -24.76 21.78 -2.56
N GLU A 238 -24.60 22.69 -3.52
CA GLU A 238 -23.29 23.28 -3.86
C GLU A 238 -22.72 24.07 -2.67
N GLN A 239 -23.56 24.87 -2.00
CA GLN A 239 -23.16 25.59 -0.80
C GLN A 239 -22.75 24.62 0.31
N ARG A 240 -23.51 23.54 0.52
CA ARG A 240 -23.18 22.50 1.50
C ARG A 240 -21.86 21.81 1.16
N TYR A 241 -21.64 21.47 -0.11
CA TYR A 241 -20.38 20.87 -0.57
C TYR A 241 -19.18 21.79 -0.30
N ASP A 242 -19.27 23.06 -0.67
CA ASP A 242 -18.20 24.03 -0.41
C ASP A 242 -17.94 24.22 1.07
N GLN A 243 -18.99 24.26 1.88
CA GLN A 243 -18.88 24.37 3.33
C GLN A 243 -18.16 23.16 3.92
N LEU A 244 -18.51 21.94 3.51
CA LEU A 244 -17.83 20.71 3.96
C LEU A 244 -16.33 20.72 3.62
N MET A 245 -15.98 21.13 2.40
CA MET A 245 -14.57 21.18 1.98
C MET A 245 -13.79 22.24 2.75
N LYS A 246 -14.41 23.39 3.05
CA LYS A 246 -13.81 24.44 3.88
C LYS A 246 -13.65 23.98 5.33
N GLU A 247 -14.66 23.37 5.93
CA GLU A 247 -14.61 22.82 7.29
C GLU A 247 -13.46 21.83 7.44
N LEU A 248 -13.36 20.89 6.51
CA LEU A 248 -12.29 19.89 6.50
C LEU A 248 -10.90 20.54 6.39
N ALA A 249 -10.71 21.48 5.47
CA ALA A 249 -9.43 22.15 5.28
C ALA A 249 -9.06 23.08 6.46
N MET A 250 -10.04 23.75 7.07
CA MET A 250 -9.84 24.54 8.29
C MET A 250 -9.43 23.63 9.46
N GLN A 251 -10.07 22.47 9.60
CA GLN A 251 -9.71 21.47 10.60
C GLN A 251 -8.26 20.97 10.41
N TRP A 252 -7.81 20.84 9.16
CA TRP A 252 -6.42 20.50 8.83
C TRP A 252 -5.43 21.66 9.01
N GLY A 253 -5.91 22.85 9.41
CA GLY A 253 -5.08 24.03 9.62
C GLY A 253 -4.54 24.65 8.32
N TRP A 254 -5.21 24.41 7.19
CA TRP A 254 -4.76 24.95 5.90
C TRP A 254 -4.92 26.47 5.83
N LYS A 255 -4.01 27.12 5.10
CA LYS A 255 -4.07 28.56 4.84
C LYS A 255 -5.22 28.89 3.90
N ARG A 256 -5.69 30.14 3.97
CA ARG A 256 -6.81 30.62 3.16
C ARG A 256 -6.63 30.34 1.66
N GLU A 257 -5.44 30.59 1.12
CA GLU A 257 -5.14 30.40 -0.29
C GLU A 257 -5.28 28.93 -0.72
N ALA A 258 -4.91 27.99 0.15
CA ALA A 258 -5.08 26.56 -0.10
C ALA A 258 -6.54 26.12 0.04
N ILE A 259 -7.30 26.70 0.98
CA ILE A 259 -8.74 26.48 1.12
C ILE A 259 -9.48 26.97 -0.13
N GLU A 260 -9.13 28.15 -0.62
CA GLU A 260 -9.67 28.70 -1.87
C GLU A 260 -9.35 27.77 -3.05
N ALA A 261 -8.08 27.36 -3.22
CA ALA A 261 -7.68 26.40 -4.26
C ALA A 261 -8.44 25.06 -4.14
N LEU A 262 -8.66 24.55 -2.93
CA LEU A 262 -9.42 23.32 -2.68
C LEU A 262 -10.87 23.43 -3.18
N THR A 263 -11.50 24.59 -3.02
CA THR A 263 -12.89 24.80 -3.48
C THR A 263 -13.00 24.86 -5.01
N GLN A 264 -11.90 25.20 -5.69
CA GLN A 264 -11.81 25.22 -7.16
C GLN A 264 -11.42 23.86 -7.76
N LEU A 265 -10.78 22.99 -6.97
CA LEU A 265 -10.39 21.65 -7.39
C LEU A 265 -11.61 20.86 -7.89
N ASN A 266 -11.48 20.18 -9.03
CA ASN A 266 -12.54 19.48 -9.78
C ASN A 266 -13.61 20.37 -10.45
N ARG A 267 -13.65 21.69 -10.19
CA ARG A 267 -14.52 22.62 -10.92
C ARG A 267 -13.87 23.14 -12.20
N ARG A 268 -12.56 23.39 -12.13
CA ARG A 268 -11.73 23.81 -13.26
C ARG A 268 -10.29 23.34 -13.08
N PRO A 269 -9.47 23.38 -14.16
CA PRO A 269 -8.03 23.29 -14.01
C PRO A 269 -7.51 24.36 -13.05
N LEU A 270 -6.65 23.93 -12.13
CA LEU A 270 -5.93 24.83 -11.23
C LEU A 270 -4.73 25.43 -11.96
N ASN A 271 -4.39 26.67 -11.64
CA ASN A 271 -3.12 27.26 -12.08
C ASN A 271 -1.95 26.78 -11.21
N ASP A 272 -0.72 27.09 -11.62
CA ASP A 272 0.50 26.61 -10.93
C ASP A 272 0.55 27.04 -9.46
N SER A 273 0.16 28.29 -9.16
CA SER A 273 0.14 28.81 -7.79
C SER A 273 -0.88 28.06 -6.92
N GLU A 274 -2.07 27.77 -7.45
CA GLU A 274 -3.12 27.00 -6.76
C GLU A 274 -2.67 25.56 -6.48
N CYS A 275 -2.02 24.92 -7.45
CA CYS A 275 -1.39 23.62 -7.26
C CYS A 275 -0.31 23.67 -6.16
N GLU A 276 0.53 24.71 -6.16
CA GLU A 276 1.56 24.90 -5.15
C GLU A 276 0.99 25.13 -3.75
N TYR A 277 -0.08 25.91 -3.61
CA TYR A 277 -0.76 26.11 -2.32
C TYR A 277 -1.31 24.80 -1.75
N LEU A 278 -1.93 23.95 -2.58
CA LEU A 278 -2.38 22.63 -2.14
C LEU A 278 -1.20 21.72 -1.79
N MET A 279 -0.17 21.65 -2.64
CA MET A 279 0.96 20.74 -2.42
C MET A 279 1.82 21.14 -1.22
N SER A 280 1.95 22.44 -0.92
CA SER A 280 2.63 22.95 0.28
C SER A 280 1.85 22.66 1.55
N SER A 281 0.51 22.54 1.49
CA SER A 281 -0.33 22.18 2.64
C SER A 281 -0.06 20.76 3.15
N PHE A 282 0.50 19.89 2.32
CA PHE A 282 0.94 18.54 2.71
C PHE A 282 2.38 18.50 3.23
N GLN A 283 3.08 19.63 3.35
CA GLN A 283 4.48 19.62 3.78
C GLN A 283 4.66 19.71 5.30
N GLY A 284 3.60 20.00 6.07
CA GLY A 284 3.65 20.14 7.53
C GLY A 284 4.20 21.49 7.94
#